data_AF-A0A2M7UEY8-F1
#
_entry.id   AF-A0A2M7UEY8-F1
#
_cell.length_a   1.000
_cell.length_b   1.000
_cell.length_c   1.000
_cell.angle_alpha   90.00
_cell.angle_beta   90.00
_cell.angle_gamma   90.00
#
_symmetry.space_group_name_H-M   'P 1'
#
loop_
_entity.id
_entity.type
_entity.pdbx_description
1 polymer ?
#
loop_
_entity_poly.entity_id
_entity_poly.type
_entity_poly.pdbx_seq_one_letter_code
_entity_poly.pdbx_strand_id
1 'polypeptide(L)'
;MKEFQPRVGYFSAEIGVSPSIPSYSGGLGVLAGDHVKAAADAAFPLVGVTLLYREGYMNQRIDAQGRQTEEYPPFNPSWLLENLHKSVSIRINSHTIHLGIWRYWIEGVTGFRVPILFLDSDLPENEEA
;
A
#
# COMPACT_ATOMS: atom_id res chain seq x y z
N MET A 1 14.84 -3.41 -22.48
CA MET A 1 14.92 -2.64 -21.22
C MET A 1 15.54 -3.53 -20.16
N LYS A 2 16.49 -3.05 -19.34
CA LYS A 2 17.00 -3.87 -18.22
C LYS A 2 15.88 -4.05 -17.20
N GLU A 3 15.71 -5.28 -16.74
CA GLU A 3 14.73 -5.63 -15.71
C GLU A 3 15.07 -4.91 -14.39
N PHE A 4 14.06 -4.38 -13.71
CA PHE A 4 14.24 -3.75 -12.41
C PHE A 4 14.66 -4.81 -11.39
N GLN A 5 15.84 -4.63 -10.79
CA GLN A 5 16.42 -5.57 -9.83
C GLN A 5 16.55 -4.88 -8.47
N PRO A 6 15.58 -5.06 -7.54
CA PRO A 6 15.62 -4.42 -6.24
C PRO A 6 16.81 -4.93 -5.42
N ARG A 7 17.46 -4.03 -4.69
CA ARG A 7 18.52 -4.35 -3.71
C ARG A 7 18.03 -4.27 -2.28
N VAL A 8 16.92 -3.56 -2.04
CA VAL A 8 16.33 -3.32 -0.72
C VAL A 8 14.83 -3.53 -0.78
N GLY A 9 14.29 -4.33 0.14
CA GLY A 9 12.86 -4.39 0.43
C GLY A 9 12.54 -3.51 1.63
N TYR A 10 11.68 -2.51 1.44
CA TYR A 10 11.25 -1.56 2.47
C TYR A 10 9.84 -1.91 2.91
N PHE A 11 9.74 -2.59 4.06
CA PHE A 11 8.47 -3.05 4.62
C PHE A 11 7.97 -2.02 5.63
N SER A 12 6.72 -1.60 5.46
CA SER A 12 6.02 -0.76 6.43
C SER A 12 4.56 -1.18 6.47
N ALA A 13 3.92 -1.06 7.64
CA ALA A 13 2.47 -1.26 7.73
C ALA A 13 1.72 -0.21 6.91
N GLU A 14 2.28 0.99 6.82
CA GLU A 14 1.71 2.13 6.10
C GLU A 14 2.74 2.77 5.17
N ILE A 15 2.32 3.12 3.96
CA ILE A 15 3.12 3.93 3.02
C ILE A 15 2.17 4.95 2.39
N GLY A 16 2.31 6.21 2.77
CA GLY A 16 1.49 7.32 2.27
C GLY A 16 1.99 7.82 0.92
N VAL A 17 1.25 7.55 -0.15
CA VAL A 17 1.66 7.88 -1.52
C VAL A 17 0.78 8.91 -2.21
N SER A 18 -0.51 8.90 -1.87
CA SER A 18 -1.52 9.77 -2.45
C SER A 18 -2.70 9.82 -1.50
N PRO A 19 -3.37 10.97 -1.33
CA PRO A 19 -4.63 11.05 -0.58
C PRO A 19 -5.73 10.13 -1.12
N SER A 20 -5.65 9.70 -2.39
CA SER A 20 -6.63 8.81 -3.02
C SER A 20 -6.37 7.32 -2.78
N ILE A 21 -5.22 6.97 -2.19
CA ILE A 21 -4.87 5.59 -1.83
C ILE A 21 -4.84 5.53 -0.29
N PRO A 22 -5.82 4.88 0.35
CA PRO A 22 -5.99 4.93 1.80
C PRO A 22 -5.03 3.97 2.52
N SER A 23 -3.73 4.27 2.46
CA SER A 23 -2.65 3.40 2.94
C SER A 23 -1.81 3.98 4.08
N TYR A 24 -2.28 5.04 4.73
CA TYR A 24 -1.64 5.63 5.90
C TYR A 24 -2.64 6.36 6.81
N SER A 25 -2.28 6.50 8.09
CA SER A 25 -3.08 7.22 9.10
C SER A 25 -2.35 8.43 9.71
N GLY A 26 -1.02 8.47 9.61
CA GLY A 26 -0.23 9.52 10.24
C GLY A 26 1.20 9.65 9.74
N GLY A 27 2.05 10.28 10.55
CA GLY A 27 3.40 10.71 10.14
C GLY A 27 4.36 9.58 9.76
N LEU A 28 4.18 8.36 10.30
CA LEU A 28 5.01 7.21 9.93
C LEU A 28 4.77 6.77 8.48
N GLY A 29 3.51 6.71 8.06
CA GLY A 29 3.18 6.41 6.67
C GLY A 29 3.65 7.50 5.71
N VAL A 30 3.56 8.78 6.11
CA VAL A 30 4.12 9.89 5.33
C VAL A 30 5.63 9.73 5.16
N LEU A 31 6.36 9.50 6.25
CA LEU A 31 7.81 9.28 6.21
C LEU A 31 8.19 8.07 5.34
N ALA A 32 7.43 6.99 5.43
CA ALA A 32 7.64 5.82 4.57
C ALA A 32 7.43 6.15 3.08
N GLY A 33 6.41 6.95 2.76
CA GLY A 33 6.19 7.50 1.42
C GLY A 33 7.36 8.34 0.93
N ASP A 34 7.85 9.24 1.78
CA ASP A 34 9.00 10.10 1.49
C ASP A 34 10.27 9.30 1.24
N HIS A 35 10.52 8.22 1.99
CA HIS A 35 11.64 7.32 1.72
C HIS A 35 11.53 6.66 0.34
N VAL A 36 10.33 6.20 -0.04
CA VAL A 36 10.11 5.59 -1.35
C VAL A 36 10.29 6.62 -2.47
N LYS A 37 9.77 7.84 -2.29
CA LYS A 37 9.94 8.94 -3.24
C LYS A 37 11.41 9.36 -3.38
N ALA A 38 12.12 9.50 -2.26
CA ALA A 38 13.55 9.80 -2.26
C ALA A 38 14.37 8.72 -2.97
N ALA A 39 14.02 7.44 -2.79
CA ALA A 39 14.65 6.35 -3.52
C ALA A 39 14.40 6.45 -5.03
N ALA A 40 13.17 6.80 -5.45
CA ALA A 40 12.86 7.01 -6.86
C ALA A 40 13.64 8.19 -7.45
N ASP A 41 13.72 9.32 -6.73
CA ASP A 41 14.47 10.51 -7.15
C ASP A 41 15.97 10.24 -7.28
N ALA A 42 16.54 9.45 -6.37
CA ALA A 42 17.95 9.05 -6.37
C ALA A 42 18.26 7.88 -7.32
N ALA A 43 17.28 7.38 -8.09
CA ALA A 43 17.39 6.16 -8.89
C ALA A 43 17.90 4.93 -8.10
N PHE A 44 17.54 4.85 -6.83
CA PHE A 44 17.94 3.79 -5.94
C PHE A 44 16.98 2.58 -6.05
N PRO A 45 17.49 1.35 -6.27
CA PRO A 45 16.66 0.18 -6.52
C PRO A 45 16.03 -0.37 -5.23
N LEU A 46 14.98 0.29 -4.75
CA LEU A 46 14.17 -0.10 -3.60
C LEU A 46 12.82 -0.65 -4.07
N VAL A 47 12.22 -1.58 -3.33
CA VAL A 47 10.80 -1.95 -3.47
C VAL A 47 10.09 -1.68 -2.15
N GLY A 48 9.01 -0.91 -2.18
CA GLY A 48 8.13 -0.71 -1.03
C GLY A 48 7.16 -1.89 -0.90
N VAL A 49 6.86 -2.31 0.33
CA VAL A 49 5.86 -3.35 0.60
C VAL A 49 4.99 -2.88 1.77
N THR A 50 3.67 -2.89 1.55
CA THR A 50 2.66 -2.44 2.52
C THR A 50 1.41 -3.29 2.44
N LEU A 51 0.51 -3.14 3.42
CA LEU A 51 -0.81 -3.77 3.40
C LEU A 51 -1.79 -2.98 2.51
N LEU A 52 -2.74 -3.69 1.90
CA LEU A 52 -3.88 -3.12 1.20
C LEU A 52 -5.05 -2.99 2.17
N TYR A 53 -5.31 -1.77 2.64
CA TYR A 53 -6.48 -1.48 3.47
C TYR A 53 -7.70 -1.16 2.60
N ARG A 54 -8.81 -1.86 2.84
CA ARG A 54 -10.07 -1.67 2.08
C ARG A 54 -10.83 -0.42 2.49
N GLU A 55 -10.60 0.11 3.68
CA GLU A 55 -11.39 1.24 4.23
C GLU A 55 -10.51 2.38 4.75
N GLY A 56 -9.19 2.22 4.73
CA GLY A 56 -8.26 3.21 5.26
C GLY A 56 -8.31 3.38 6.77
N TYR A 57 -8.00 4.59 7.23
CA TYR A 57 -8.02 4.94 8.64
C TYR A 57 -9.40 5.42 9.10
N MET A 58 -9.87 6.56 8.59
CA MET A 58 -11.24 7.05 8.73
C MET A 58 -11.41 8.32 7.90
N ASN A 59 -12.63 8.58 7.44
CA ASN A 59 -13.05 9.90 7.00
C ASN A 59 -13.73 10.62 8.17
N GLN A 60 -13.06 11.63 8.70
CA GLN A 60 -13.58 12.44 9.79
C GLN A 60 -14.62 13.44 9.27
N ARG A 61 -15.78 13.50 9.93
CA ARG A 61 -16.78 14.56 9.76
C ARG A 61 -17.02 15.23 11.10
N ILE A 62 -17.28 16.53 11.06
CA ILE A 62 -17.65 17.33 12.23
C ILE A 62 -19.01 17.96 11.92
N ASP A 63 -20.01 17.69 12.75
CA ASP A 63 -21.35 18.25 12.58
C ASP A 63 -21.45 19.71 13.06
N ALA A 64 -22.62 20.33 12.86
CA ALA A 64 -22.86 21.72 13.27
C ALA A 64 -22.79 21.94 14.79
N GLN A 65 -22.81 20.86 15.59
CA GLN A 65 -22.68 20.89 17.05
C GLN A 65 -21.23 20.59 17.50
N GLY A 66 -20.29 20.44 16.56
CA GLY A 66 -18.90 20.14 16.85
C GLY A 66 -18.65 18.68 17.24
N ARG A 67 -19.61 17.77 17.02
CA ARG A 67 -19.40 16.35 17.28
C ARG A 67 -18.73 15.70 16.09
N GLN A 68 -17.71 14.90 16.38
CA GLN A 68 -17.05 14.08 15.38
C GLN A 68 -17.87 12.81 15.07
N THR A 69 -17.95 12.47 13.79
CA THR A 69 -18.37 11.17 13.28
C THR A 69 -17.37 10.64 12.27
N GLU A 70 -17.41 9.33 12.03
CA GLU A 70 -16.44 8.59 11.23
C GLU A 70 -17.15 7.84 10.11
N GLU A 71 -16.59 7.89 8.92
CA GLU A 71 -17.02 7.13 7.77
C GLU A 71 -15.86 6.29 7.22
N TYR A 72 -16.17 5.08 6.75
CA TYR A 72 -15.20 4.10 6.26
C TYR A 72 -15.60 3.69 4.83
N PRO A 73 -15.41 4.57 3.83
CA PRO A 73 -15.82 4.25 2.47
C PRO A 73 -14.95 3.13 1.90
N PRO A 74 -15.55 2.15 1.20
CA PRO A 74 -14.78 1.08 0.60
C PRO A 74 -13.89 1.60 -0.54
N PHE A 75 -12.67 1.09 -0.59
CA PHE A 75 -11.67 1.37 -1.60
C PHE A 75 -11.55 0.19 -2.56
N ASN A 76 -11.86 0.46 -3.83
CA ASN A 76 -11.59 -0.49 -4.89
C ASN A 76 -10.18 -0.22 -5.47
N PRO A 77 -9.21 -1.12 -5.24
CA PRO A 77 -7.83 -0.91 -5.66
C PRO A 77 -7.67 -0.87 -7.18
N SER A 78 -8.57 -1.49 -7.95
CA SER A 78 -8.50 -1.48 -9.41
C SER A 78 -8.59 -0.09 -10.04
N TRP A 79 -9.03 0.91 -9.29
CA TRP A 79 -9.09 2.30 -9.76
C TRP A 79 -7.71 2.95 -9.89
N LEU A 80 -6.75 2.56 -9.06
CA LEU A 80 -5.44 3.24 -8.93
C LEU A 80 -4.24 2.30 -8.90
N LEU A 81 -4.46 1.02 -8.59
CA LEU A 81 -3.44 0.00 -8.45
C LEU A 81 -3.57 -1.03 -9.57
N GLU A 82 -2.43 -1.55 -10.01
CA GLU A 82 -2.37 -2.63 -10.98
C GLU A 82 -2.36 -3.98 -10.27
N ASN A 83 -3.31 -4.85 -10.61
CA ASN A 83 -3.29 -6.23 -10.12
C ASN A 83 -2.20 -7.01 -10.88
N LEU A 84 -1.24 -7.59 -10.15
CA LEU A 84 -0.18 -8.37 -10.79
C LEU A 84 -0.58 -9.81 -11.11
N HIS A 85 -1.77 -10.24 -10.68
CA HIS A 85 -2.25 -11.62 -10.75
C HIS A 85 -1.24 -12.61 -10.17
N LYS A 86 -0.55 -12.17 -9.10
CA LYS A 86 0.39 -12.94 -8.32
C LYS A 86 -0.09 -12.98 -6.88
N SER A 87 0.23 -14.08 -6.23
CA SER A 87 -0.04 -14.26 -4.81
C SER A 87 1.16 -14.87 -4.11
N VAL A 88 1.21 -14.66 -2.81
CA VAL A 88 2.11 -15.35 -1.87
C VAL A 88 1.28 -15.87 -0.71
N SER A 89 1.73 -16.96 -0.09
CA SER A 89 1.10 -17.48 1.12
C SER A 89 2.06 -17.38 2.29
N ILE A 90 1.53 -17.02 3.46
CA ILE A 90 2.27 -17.01 4.71
C ILE A 90 1.56 -17.88 5.73
N ARG A 91 2.33 -18.58 6.56
CA ARG A 91 1.82 -19.39 7.66
C ARG A 91 1.83 -18.55 8.93
N ILE A 92 0.66 -18.30 9.52
CA ILE A 92 0.52 -17.65 10.83
C ILE A 92 -0.18 -18.64 11.75
N ASN A 93 0.53 -19.13 12.76
CA ASN A 93 0.06 -20.22 13.64
C ASN A 93 -0.40 -21.45 12.83
N SER A 94 -1.64 -21.90 13.05
CA SER A 94 -2.29 -23.01 12.36
C SER A 94 -2.98 -22.63 11.05
N HIS A 95 -2.90 -21.36 10.63
CA HIS A 95 -3.61 -20.83 9.47
C HIS A 95 -2.63 -20.45 8.36
N THR A 96 -3.02 -20.71 7.12
CA THR A 96 -2.30 -20.26 5.93
C THR A 96 -3.09 -19.09 5.37
N ILE A 97 -2.46 -17.92 5.29
CA ILE A 97 -3.05 -16.71 4.74
C ILE A 97 -2.51 -16.51 3.34
N HIS A 98 -3.41 -16.35 2.37
CA HIS A 98 -3.10 -16.03 0.98
C HIS A 98 -3.14 -14.52 0.78
N LEU A 99 -2.16 -13.96 0.07
CA LEU A 99 -2.03 -12.54 -0.17
C LEU A 99 -1.91 -12.27 -1.67
N GLY A 100 -2.88 -11.55 -2.22
CA GLY A 100 -2.82 -11.01 -3.58
C GLY A 100 -1.87 -9.82 -3.64
N ILE A 101 -1.26 -9.59 -4.81
CA ILE A 101 -0.28 -8.51 -4.98
C ILE A 101 -0.81 -7.48 -5.97
N TRP A 102 -0.96 -6.26 -5.46
CA TRP A 102 -1.22 -5.06 -6.26
C TRP A 102 0.02 -4.17 -6.31
N ARG A 103 0.13 -3.34 -7.34
CA ARG A 103 1.28 -2.45 -7.54
C ARG A 103 0.87 -1.01 -7.78
N TYR A 104 1.64 -0.11 -7.18
CA TYR A 104 1.70 1.30 -7.56
C TYR A 104 3.14 1.67 -7.94
N TRP A 105 3.32 2.56 -8.90
CA TRP A 105 4.63 3.10 -9.27
C TRP A 105 4.80 4.50 -8.72
N ILE A 106 5.91 4.75 -8.01
CA ILE A 106 6.37 6.08 -7.70
C ILE A 106 7.42 6.48 -8.72
N GLU A 107 7.21 7.59 -9.41
CA GLU A 107 8.15 8.13 -10.38
C GLU A 107 9.02 9.22 -9.74
N GLY A 108 10.32 9.08 -9.90
CA GLY A 108 11.33 10.04 -9.48
C GLY A 108 11.51 11.18 -10.50
N VAL A 109 12.17 12.26 -10.10
CA VAL A 109 12.48 13.40 -10.99
C VAL A 109 13.33 13.05 -12.21
N THR A 110 14.02 11.90 -12.18
CA THR A 110 14.82 11.37 -13.29
C THR A 110 14.01 10.46 -14.24
N GLY A 111 12.74 10.20 -13.92
CA GLY A 111 11.91 9.19 -14.58
C GLY A 111 12.17 7.76 -14.10
N PHE A 112 13.10 7.54 -13.17
CA PHE A 112 13.27 6.24 -12.52
C PHE A 112 12.05 5.92 -11.66
N ARG A 113 11.58 4.67 -11.70
CA ARG A 113 10.38 4.23 -10.99
C ARG A 113 10.70 3.20 -9.92
N VAL A 114 10.12 3.41 -8.75
CA VAL A 114 10.17 2.46 -7.62
C VAL A 114 8.76 1.85 -7.45
N PRO A 115 8.64 0.51 -7.40
CA PRO A 115 7.36 -0.12 -7.16
C PRO A 115 7.04 -0.14 -5.67
N ILE A 116 5.76 0.03 -5.35
CA ILE A 116 5.18 -0.31 -4.06
C ILE A 116 4.21 -1.44 -4.28
N LEU A 117 4.40 -2.54 -3.54
CA LEU A 117 3.53 -3.69 -3.53
C LEU A 117 2.56 -3.58 -2.36
N PHE A 118 1.27 -3.71 -2.66
CA PHE A 118 0.20 -3.74 -1.67
C PHE A 118 -0.30 -5.18 -1.53
N LEU A 119 -0.21 -5.71 -0.31
CA LEU A 119 -0.58 -7.07 0.03
C LEU A 119 -2.05 -7.13 0.44
N ASP A 120 -2.84 -7.89 -0.30
CA ASP A 120 -4.29 -7.97 -0.17
C ASP A 120 -4.71 -9.33 0.37
N SER A 121 -5.26 -9.36 1.59
CA SER A 121 -5.79 -10.58 2.21
C SER A 121 -7.28 -10.78 1.99
N ASP A 122 -7.97 -9.83 1.35
CA ASP A 122 -9.40 -9.93 1.05
C ASP A 122 -9.60 -10.77 -0.21
N LEU A 123 -9.42 -12.09 -0.02
CA LEU A 123 -9.44 -13.13 -1.02
C LEU A 123 -10.34 -14.29 -0.56
N PRO A 124 -11.09 -14.94 -1.46
CA PRO A 124 -11.96 -16.08 -1.13
C PRO A 124 -11.23 -17.22 -0.40
N GLU A 125 -9.94 -17.44 -0.71
CA GLU A 125 -9.10 -18.46 -0.09
C GLU A 125 -8.89 -18.25 1.43
N ASN A 126 -9.18 -17.06 1.94
CA ASN A 126 -9.04 -16.72 3.37
C ASN A 126 -10.38 -16.70 4.13
N GLU A 127 -11.53 -16.91 3.47
CA GLU A 127 -12.86 -16.83 4.13
C GLU A 127 -13.10 -17.96 5.15
N GLU A 128 -12.33 -19.06 5.08
CA GLU A 128 -12.44 -20.22 5.98
C GLU A 128 -11.33 -20.28 7.05
N ALA A 129 -10.50 -19.24 7.19
CA ALA A 129 -9.36 -19.20 8.11
C ALA A 129 -9.71 -18.76 9.52
#